data_AF-A0A6A7N3H7-F1
#
_entry.id   AF-A0A6A7N3H7-F1
#
_cell.length_a   1.000
_cell.length_b   1.000
_cell.length_c   1.000
_cell.angle_alpha   90.00
_cell.angle_beta   90.00
_cell.angle_gamma   90.00
#
_symmetry.space_group_name_H-M   'P 1'
#
loop_
_entity.id
_entity.type
_entity.pdbx_description
1 polymer ?
#
loop_
_entity_poly.entity_id
_entity_poly.type
_entity_poly.pdbx_seq_one_letter_code
_entity_poly.pdbx_strand_id
1 'polypeptide(L)'
;MQTSVDFESNIFIPFLPDAAQVNPTVYGAELAFWLSRQLAQRGMMTSYPQREDWGWFIEYRTEDDYEYWLCCANREGVQNKWRCYLEPKAKSMFGRNKAPAEGAQPLLDTLRNVLTEEAGISNVTWE
;
A
#
# COMPACT_ATOMS: atom_id res chain seq x y z
N MET A 1 4.24 0.69 -16.81
CA MET A 1 4.86 0.74 -15.46
C MET A 1 4.18 -0.31 -14.62
N GLN A 2 4.93 -1.12 -13.87
CA GLN A 2 4.35 -2.07 -12.90
C GLN A 2 3.86 -1.28 -11.69
N THR A 3 2.58 -1.45 -11.34
CA THR A 3 1.88 -0.67 -10.31
C THR A 3 1.38 -1.51 -9.16
N SER A 4 1.62 -2.83 -9.22
CA SER A 4 1.29 -3.76 -8.15
C SER A 4 2.45 -4.68 -7.84
N VAL A 5 2.48 -5.17 -6.62
CA VAL A 5 3.50 -6.07 -6.12
C VAL A 5 2.89 -7.06 -5.16
N ASP A 6 3.22 -8.34 -5.36
CA ASP A 6 2.99 -9.40 -4.39
C ASP A 6 4.31 -9.77 -3.71
N PHE A 7 4.23 -10.12 -2.43
CA PHE A 7 5.37 -10.60 -1.65
C PHE A 7 4.93 -11.46 -0.46
N GLU A 8 5.88 -12.14 0.16
CA GLU A 8 5.68 -12.94 1.36
C GLU A 8 6.39 -12.32 2.55
N SER A 9 5.71 -12.27 3.71
CA SER A 9 6.30 -11.83 4.97
C SER A 9 5.44 -12.23 6.17
N ASN A 10 6.10 -12.52 7.29
CA ASN A 10 5.44 -12.72 8.59
C ASN A 10 5.43 -11.45 9.46
N ILE A 11 6.06 -10.34 9.01
CA ILE A 11 6.18 -9.09 9.80
C ILE A 11 4.81 -8.45 10.04
N PHE A 12 3.89 -8.61 9.08
CA PHE A 12 2.61 -7.90 9.06
C PHE A 12 1.43 -8.77 9.52
N ILE A 13 1.70 -9.94 10.10
CA ILE A 13 0.66 -10.77 10.69
C ILE A 13 -0.01 -9.95 11.81
N PRO A 14 -1.36 -9.83 11.82
CA PRO A 14 -2.06 -9.07 12.84
C PRO A 14 -1.77 -9.60 14.24
N PHE A 15 -1.47 -8.68 15.16
CA PHE A 15 -1.33 -9.01 16.58
C PHE A 15 -2.63 -8.75 17.36
N LEU A 16 -3.58 -8.00 16.77
CA LEU A 16 -4.93 -7.81 17.30
C LEU A 16 -5.90 -8.83 16.70
N PRO A 17 -7.01 -9.16 17.40
CA PRO A 17 -8.03 -10.07 16.88
C PRO A 17 -8.71 -9.56 15.60
N ASP A 18 -9.29 -10.45 14.81
CA ASP A 18 -10.03 -10.14 13.56
C ASP A 18 -11.09 -9.04 13.72
N ALA A 19 -11.74 -8.94 14.88
CA ALA A 19 -12.73 -7.89 15.16
C ALA A 19 -12.14 -6.46 15.18
N ALA A 20 -10.81 -6.32 15.26
CA ALA A 20 -10.11 -5.05 15.15
C ALA A 20 -9.73 -4.69 13.70
N GLN A 21 -9.89 -5.62 12.76
CA GLN A 21 -9.65 -5.41 11.34
C GLN A 21 -10.89 -4.81 10.67
N VAL A 22 -10.75 -4.33 9.43
CA VAL A 22 -11.86 -3.70 8.71
C VAL A 22 -12.97 -4.71 8.39
N ASN A 23 -12.55 -5.93 8.05
CA ASN A 23 -13.41 -7.05 7.70
C ASN A 23 -12.68 -8.33 8.12
N PRO A 24 -13.36 -9.37 8.65
CA PRO A 24 -12.70 -10.63 8.99
C PRO A 24 -11.90 -11.18 7.81
N THR A 25 -10.71 -11.73 8.09
CA THR A 25 -9.77 -12.25 7.08
C THR A 25 -9.17 -11.24 6.09
N VAL A 26 -9.53 -9.95 6.19
CA VAL A 26 -8.95 -8.85 5.39
C VAL A 26 -7.99 -8.06 6.26
N TYR A 27 -6.71 -8.35 6.10
CA TYR A 27 -5.60 -7.78 6.85
C TYR A 27 -4.84 -6.77 6.01
N GLY A 28 -4.03 -5.92 6.66
CA GLY A 28 -3.23 -4.91 5.98
C GLY A 28 -2.90 -3.68 6.82
N ALA A 29 -3.48 -3.56 8.02
CA ALA A 29 -3.26 -2.44 8.92
C ALA A 29 -1.78 -2.30 9.29
N GLU A 30 -1.17 -3.41 9.71
CA GLU A 30 0.23 -3.49 10.11
C GLU A 30 1.17 -3.19 8.94
N LEU A 31 0.84 -3.68 7.74
CA LEU A 31 1.59 -3.40 6.51
C LEU A 31 1.50 -1.91 6.13
N ALA A 32 0.30 -1.34 6.08
CA ALA A 32 0.10 0.07 5.77
C ALA A 32 0.80 0.98 6.78
N PHE A 33 0.72 0.64 8.07
CA PHE A 33 1.41 1.37 9.13
C PHE A 33 2.92 1.30 8.98
N TRP A 34 3.48 0.11 8.75
CA TRP A 34 4.91 -0.06 8.52
C TRP A 34 5.38 0.70 7.29
N LEU A 35 4.66 0.59 6.16
CA LEU A 35 5.00 1.29 4.92
C LEU A 35 5.00 2.82 5.11
N SER A 36 3.99 3.41 5.75
CA SER A 36 3.97 4.86 5.99
C SER A 36 5.22 5.32 6.76
N ARG A 37 5.70 4.54 7.73
CA ARG A 37 6.93 4.84 8.47
C ARG A 37 8.18 4.70 7.61
N GLN A 38 8.29 3.62 6.84
CA GLN A 38 9.44 3.37 5.96
C GLN A 38 9.57 4.42 4.85
N LEU A 39 8.44 4.85 4.29
CA LEU A 39 8.38 5.93 3.30
C LEU A 39 8.76 7.28 3.93
N ALA A 40 8.22 7.58 5.11
CA ALA A 40 8.53 8.83 5.81
C ALA A 40 10.02 8.96 6.15
N GLN A 41 10.67 7.87 6.56
CA GLN A 41 12.13 7.83 6.80
C GLN A 41 12.96 8.14 5.54
N ARG A 42 12.39 7.96 4.35
CA ARG A 42 13.00 8.25 3.05
C ARG A 42 12.55 9.61 2.48
N GLY A 43 11.92 10.45 3.30
CA GLY A 43 11.44 11.77 2.90
C GLY A 43 10.12 11.76 2.13
N MET A 44 9.45 10.61 2.03
CA MET A 44 8.18 10.47 1.31
C MET A 44 7.01 10.46 2.29
N MET A 45 6.27 11.57 2.33
CA MET A 45 5.13 11.71 3.22
C MET A 45 3.89 11.06 2.64
N THR A 46 3.21 10.24 3.43
CA THR A 46 1.89 9.69 3.15
C THR A 46 0.94 10.00 4.31
N SER A 47 -0.36 9.74 4.13
CA SER A 47 -1.27 9.71 5.28
C SER A 47 -0.88 8.61 6.29
N TYR A 48 -1.48 8.68 7.48
CA TYR A 48 -1.66 7.49 8.32
C TYR A 48 -2.55 6.46 7.61
N PRO A 49 -2.48 5.17 8.00
CA PRO A 49 -3.33 4.14 7.44
C PRO A 49 -4.81 4.52 7.50
N GLN A 50 -5.46 4.44 6.34
CA GLN A 50 -6.90 4.56 6.15
C GLN A 50 -7.48 3.19 5.80
N ARG A 51 -8.79 3.04 5.96
CA ARG A 51 -9.49 1.77 5.74
C ARG A 51 -10.66 1.91 4.79
N GLU A 52 -10.90 0.84 4.04
CA GLU A 52 -12.08 0.58 3.22
C GLU A 52 -12.51 -0.88 3.41
N ASP A 53 -13.73 -1.24 2.99
CA ASP A 53 -14.30 -2.59 3.20
C ASP A 53 -13.43 -3.74 2.62
N TRP A 54 -12.54 -3.41 1.68
CA TRP A 54 -11.62 -4.33 1.01
C TRP A 54 -10.19 -4.34 1.59
N GLY A 55 -9.84 -3.45 2.53
CA GLY A 55 -8.51 -3.43 3.13
C GLY A 55 -8.05 -2.06 3.64
N TRP A 56 -6.73 -1.86 3.60
CA TRP A 56 -6.09 -0.65 4.11
C TRP A 56 -5.32 0.06 3.01
N PHE A 57 -5.08 1.35 3.19
CA PHE A 57 -4.26 2.12 2.26
C PHE A 57 -3.59 3.31 2.96
N ILE A 58 -2.60 3.88 2.28
CA ILE A 58 -2.01 5.18 2.62
C ILE A 58 -2.10 6.10 1.41
N GLU A 59 -2.45 7.36 1.65
CA GLU A 59 -2.59 8.37 0.60
C GLU A 59 -1.23 9.00 0.32
N TYR A 60 -0.88 9.09 -0.96
CA TYR A 60 0.26 9.84 -1.45
C TYR A 60 -0.24 10.99 -2.33
N ARG A 61 0.18 12.21 -2.02
CA ARG A 61 -0.16 13.43 -2.78
C ARG A 61 1.08 14.04 -3.39
N THR A 62 1.01 14.43 -4.65
CA THR A 62 2.11 15.15 -5.33
C THR A 62 1.93 16.66 -5.22
N GLU A 63 2.98 17.42 -5.58
CA GLU A 63 2.93 18.89 -5.61
C GLU A 63 1.86 19.43 -6.58
N ASP A 64 1.59 18.71 -7.67
CA ASP A 64 0.52 19.01 -8.63
C ASP A 64 -0.88 18.61 -8.14
N ASP A 65 -1.04 18.33 -6.85
CA ASP A 65 -2.30 17.97 -6.18
C ASP A 65 -2.92 16.68 -6.76
N TYR A 66 -2.11 15.77 -7.32
CA TYR A 66 -2.58 14.42 -7.65
C TYR A 66 -2.59 13.54 -6.42
N GLU A 67 -3.65 12.74 -6.26
CA GLU A 67 -3.79 11.79 -5.16
C GLU A 67 -3.73 10.35 -5.68
N TYR A 68 -2.99 9.53 -4.95
CA TYR A 68 -2.86 8.11 -5.17
C TYR A 68 -3.08 7.37 -3.87
N TRP A 69 -3.75 6.24 -3.92
CA TRP A 69 -3.80 5.31 -2.80
C TRP A 69 -2.79 4.20 -3.04
N LEU A 70 -1.92 3.96 -2.07
CA LEU A 70 -1.15 2.72 -1.99
C LEU A 70 -1.95 1.74 -1.14
N CYS A 71 -2.73 0.92 -1.82
CA CYS A 71 -3.58 -0.10 -1.22
C CYS A 71 -2.72 -1.26 -0.71
N CYS A 72 -3.05 -1.79 0.46
CA CYS A 72 -2.31 -2.82 1.20
C CYS A 72 -3.30 -3.86 1.73
N ALA A 73 -3.19 -5.10 1.26
CA ALA A 73 -4.02 -6.20 1.74
C ALA A 73 -3.28 -7.54 1.71
N ASN A 74 -3.70 -8.51 2.52
CA ASN A 74 -3.28 -9.89 2.32
C ASN A 74 -3.98 -10.51 1.10
N ARG A 75 -3.40 -11.59 0.55
CA ARG A 75 -4.10 -12.44 -0.44
C ARG A 75 -5.15 -13.28 0.26
N GLU A 76 -6.30 -13.45 -0.38
CA GLU A 76 -7.44 -14.21 0.18
C GLU A 76 -7.00 -15.61 0.65
N GLY A 77 -7.41 -15.97 1.87
CA GLY A 77 -7.10 -17.27 2.48
C GLY A 77 -5.65 -17.47 2.92
N VAL A 78 -4.77 -16.46 2.81
CA VAL A 78 -3.35 -16.58 3.17
C VAL A 78 -2.92 -15.41 4.06
N GLN A 79 -2.36 -15.71 5.23
CA GLN A 79 -1.97 -14.70 6.24
C GLN A 79 -0.60 -14.07 6.03
N ASN A 80 0.29 -14.71 5.25
CA ASN A 80 1.67 -14.24 5.05
C ASN A 80 1.96 -13.80 3.61
N LYS A 81 0.94 -13.77 2.74
CA LYS A 81 1.05 -13.26 1.37
C LYS A 81 0.35 -11.93 1.27
N TRP A 82 1.06 -10.93 0.74
CA TRP A 82 0.64 -9.55 0.73
C TRP A 82 0.62 -9.03 -0.69
N ARG A 83 -0.33 -8.12 -0.96
CA ARG A 83 -0.42 -7.34 -2.17
C ARG A 83 -0.42 -5.86 -1.82
N CYS A 84 0.46 -5.12 -2.49
CA CYS A 84 0.33 -3.67 -2.60
C CYS A 84 -0.02 -3.30 -4.05
N TYR A 85 -0.91 -2.33 -4.24
CA TYR A 85 -1.18 -1.79 -5.56
C TYR A 85 -1.52 -0.31 -5.51
N LEU A 86 -1.18 0.39 -6.59
CA LEU A 86 -1.48 1.81 -6.76
C LEU A 86 -2.88 1.99 -7.34
N GLU A 87 -3.72 2.80 -6.70
CA GLU A 87 -4.98 3.29 -7.25
C GLU A 87 -4.90 4.81 -7.45
N PRO A 88 -4.77 5.30 -8.70
CA PRO A 88 -4.83 6.72 -8.99
C PRO A 88 -6.24 7.29 -8.79
N LYS A 89 -6.36 8.39 -8.04
CA LYS A 89 -7.65 9.01 -7.74
C LYS A 89 -7.99 10.09 -8.76
N ALA A 90 -9.28 10.29 -8.97
CA ALA A 90 -9.80 11.33 -9.84
C ALA A 90 -10.00 12.63 -9.07
N LYS A 91 -9.66 13.77 -9.69
CA LYS A 91 -9.90 15.10 -9.10
C LYS A 91 -11.37 15.54 -9.13
N SER A 92 -12.24 14.86 -9.90
CA SER A 92 -13.62 15.30 -10.14
C SER A 92 -14.66 14.33 -9.59
N MET A 93 -15.85 14.86 -9.24
CA MET A 93 -16.98 14.11 -8.66
C MET A 93 -17.60 13.04 -9.59
N PHE A 94 -17.12 12.89 -10.83
CA PHE A 94 -17.58 11.87 -11.77
C PHE A 94 -16.46 10.91 -12.21
N GLY A 95 -15.35 10.86 -11.47
CA GLY A 95 -14.24 9.94 -11.78
C GLY A 95 -13.42 10.32 -13.02
N ARG A 96 -13.70 11.48 -13.64
CA ARG A 96 -12.93 12.02 -14.76
C ARG A 96 -11.63 12.64 -14.26
N ASN A 97 -10.61 12.64 -15.10
CA ASN A 97 -9.27 13.16 -14.80
C ASN A 97 -8.61 12.41 -13.63
N LYS A 98 -8.51 11.08 -13.75
CA LYS A 98 -7.64 10.28 -12.87
C LYS A 98 -6.21 10.81 -12.96
N ALA A 99 -5.51 10.80 -11.83
CA ALA A 99 -4.09 11.08 -11.79
C ALA A 99 -3.33 10.14 -12.76
N PRO A 100 -2.41 10.65 -13.60
CA PRO A 100 -1.54 9.80 -14.42
C PRO A 100 -0.72 8.89 -13.51
N ALA A 101 -0.63 7.59 -13.81
CA ALA A 101 0.08 6.65 -12.96
C ALA A 101 1.56 7.03 -12.80
N GLU A 102 2.16 7.62 -13.84
CA GLU A 102 3.55 8.06 -13.91
C GLU A 102 3.91 9.08 -12.83
N GLY A 103 2.93 9.89 -12.35
CA GLY A 103 3.16 10.83 -11.25
C GLY A 103 3.46 10.14 -9.91
N ALA A 104 3.15 8.85 -9.78
CA ALA A 104 3.49 8.03 -8.61
C ALA A 104 4.76 7.18 -8.82
N GLN A 105 5.51 7.37 -9.90
CA GLN A 105 6.78 6.66 -10.14
C GLN A 105 7.75 6.79 -8.94
N PRO A 106 7.95 7.98 -8.32
CA PRO A 106 8.81 8.08 -7.13
C PRO A 106 8.35 7.19 -5.98
N LEU A 107 7.03 7.09 -5.75
CA LEU A 107 6.45 6.24 -4.72
C LEU A 107 6.71 4.76 -5.01
N LEU A 108 6.52 4.32 -6.24
CA LEU A 108 6.74 2.93 -6.63
C LEU A 108 8.22 2.54 -6.56
N ASP A 109 9.14 3.44 -6.90
CA ASP A 109 10.58 3.19 -6.77
C ASP A 109 11.02 3.13 -5.31
N THR A 110 10.48 4.02 -4.47
CA THR A 110 10.75 3.97 -3.03
C THR A 110 10.19 2.69 -2.42
N LEU A 111 8.99 2.26 -2.83
CA LEU A 111 8.38 1.00 -2.41
C LEU A 111 9.23 -0.21 -2.83
N ARG A 112 9.75 -0.24 -4.07
CA ARG A 112 10.71 -1.27 -4.52
C ARG A 112 11.90 -1.39 -3.59
N ASN A 113 12.52 -0.26 -3.25
CA ASN A 113 13.69 -0.25 -2.38
C ASN A 113 13.33 -0.76 -0.98
N VAL A 114 12.24 -0.25 -0.39
CA VAL A 114 11.75 -0.67 0.94
C VAL A 114 11.50 -2.18 1.00
N LEU A 115 10.82 -2.75 0.00
CA LEU A 115 10.51 -4.18 -0.02
C LEU A 115 11.74 -5.06 -0.27
N THR A 116 12.72 -4.56 -1.03
CA THR A 116 13.94 -5.30 -1.37
C THR A 116 14.98 -5.28 -0.24
N GLU A 117 15.02 -4.20 0.54
CA GLU A 117 15.98 -4.01 1.64
C GLU A 117 15.57 -4.73 2.93
N GLU A 118 14.29 -5.02 3.13
CA GLU A 118 13.78 -5.62 4.35
C GLU A 118 13.99 -7.15 4.37
N ALA A 119 14.82 -7.63 5.30
CA ALA A 119 15.23 -9.03 5.37
C ALA A 119 14.07 -10.00 5.66
N GLY A 120 12.98 -9.54 6.28
CA GLY A 120 11.79 -10.35 6.52
C GLY A 120 10.77 -10.35 5.37
N ILE A 121 11.13 -9.83 4.19
CA ILE A 121 10.31 -9.83 2.97
C ILE A 121 10.99 -10.71 1.91
N SER A 122 10.20 -11.55 1.24
CA SER A 122 10.69 -12.47 0.20
C SER A 122 9.69 -12.63 -0.94
N ASN A 123 10.08 -13.31 -2.02
CA ASN A 123 9.21 -13.65 -3.15
C ASN A 123 8.52 -12.42 -3.80
N VAL A 124 9.23 -11.30 -3.84
CA VAL A 124 8.73 -10.03 -4.38
C VAL A 124 8.54 -10.15 -5.90
N THR A 125 7.30 -9.98 -6.37
CA THR A 125 6.91 -10.07 -7.79
C THR A 125 6.10 -8.86 -8.19
N TRP A 126 6.55 -8.13 -9.21
CA TRP A 126 5.92 -6.91 -9.70
C TRP A 126 5.07 -7.16 -10.95
N GLU A 127 3.90 -6.52 -11.02
CA GLU A 127 2.92 -6.58 -12.11
C GLU A 127 2.46 -5.17 -12.53
#